data_AF-A0A4S8MJQ4-F1
#
_entry.id   AF-A0A4S8MJQ4-F1
#
_cell.length_a   1.000
_cell.length_b   1.000
_cell.length_c   1.000
_cell.angle_alpha   90.00
_cell.angle_beta   90.00
_cell.angle_gamma   90.00
#
_symmetry.space_group_name_H-M   'P 1'
#
loop_
_entity.id
_entity.type
_entity.pdbx_description
1 polymer ?
#
loop_
_entity_poly.entity_id
_entity_poly.type
_entity_poly.pdbx_seq_one_letter_code
_entity_poly.pdbx_strand_id
1 'polypeptide(L)'
;MTSNGLPLNDDIVDRILTFLPSFSALRSAILTSKSFYEVFQTRPKSTIRAVSFNVVGPALPQALRMVRYNPPDYDSEEMIYDDLPQPELEDVHEAPITPKESVELIKIEETVRGLEDLFSLRHKNRRLTASQLPPLESHRFCRAVYRIMLYSRIFEWKRYPDLVERMEFEGTDSGEIAVVMEKTRAARTEFLSQFSTRELYEILCVTVFLEEILKVAIKDLDEAQGRDNLESLLAIGPAAILQEFRDPGYDDGSIAELIYAVDDNESYPFSAGFLSNPIGSLLAERGVKIPSRDDRELWSSILDIIDGEHDTCDQCGRETGLELLGPSTYGYFDKSSEILNATSIHNLLKGKLPRNHREHGRYLSEARWSDGEPAFTAAFRWIHQGHKLAEFDGWKEEDWLCECCMVGILREHLHLWLLDLKVQNGEKILENCWWGYNCRTQTHSSHHASRLNHLCEQTRFA
;
A
#
# COMPACT_ATOMS: atom_id res chain seq x y z
N MET A 1 -9.54 -44.68 30.67
CA MET A 1 -8.38 -43.96 31.22
C MET A 1 -7.66 -43.34 30.04
N THR A 2 -7.57 -42.02 29.95
CA THR A 2 -6.90 -41.33 28.85
C THR A 2 -5.42 -41.73 28.85
N SER A 3 -4.90 -42.25 27.73
CA SER A 3 -3.51 -42.71 27.66
C SER A 3 -2.49 -41.57 27.70
N ASN A 4 -2.95 -40.32 27.67
CA ASN A 4 -2.13 -39.17 27.28
C ASN A 4 -1.70 -38.28 28.46
N GLY A 5 -1.85 -38.70 29.73
CA GLY A 5 -1.33 -37.98 30.91
C GLY A 5 -2.02 -36.65 31.25
N LEU A 6 -2.83 -36.09 30.35
CA LEU A 6 -3.77 -34.99 30.60
C LEU A 6 -5.18 -35.52 30.89
N PRO A 7 -5.94 -34.88 31.80
CA PRO A 7 -7.33 -35.25 32.09
C PRO A 7 -8.31 -34.72 31.02
N LEU A 8 -7.86 -34.59 29.77
CA LEU A 8 -8.66 -34.13 28.64
C LEU A 8 -8.81 -35.25 27.63
N ASN A 9 -9.99 -35.32 27.00
CA ASN A 9 -10.26 -36.23 25.90
C ASN A 9 -9.49 -35.77 24.64
N ASP A 10 -8.97 -36.72 23.86
CA ASP A 10 -8.21 -36.45 22.64
C ASP A 10 -8.98 -35.60 21.63
N ASP A 11 -10.31 -35.75 21.53
CA ASP A 11 -11.15 -34.91 20.67
C ASP A 11 -11.18 -33.44 21.13
N ILE A 12 -11.07 -33.18 22.43
CA ILE A 12 -10.97 -31.81 22.98
C ILE A 12 -9.60 -31.23 22.62
N VAL A 13 -8.53 -32.02 22.73
CA VAL A 13 -7.18 -31.59 22.37
C VAL A 13 -7.10 -31.30 20.87
N ASP A 14 -7.65 -32.18 20.02
CA ASP A 14 -7.75 -31.99 18.56
C ASP A 14 -8.51 -30.69 18.25
N ARG A 15 -9.64 -30.45 18.93
CA ARG A 15 -10.40 -29.20 18.79
C ARG A 15 -9.56 -27.99 19.19
N ILE A 16 -8.82 -28.03 20.29
CA ILE A 16 -7.92 -26.93 20.68
C ILE A 16 -6.87 -26.67 19.59
N LEU A 17 -6.21 -27.72 19.09
CA LEU A 17 -5.18 -27.61 18.06
C LEU A 17 -5.73 -27.00 16.76
N THR A 18 -6.94 -27.38 16.35
CA THR A 18 -7.58 -26.84 15.13
C THR A 18 -8.03 -25.37 15.25
N PHE A 19 -8.10 -24.82 16.47
CA PHE A 19 -8.47 -23.42 16.73
C PHE A 19 -7.26 -22.51 16.98
N LEU A 20 -6.04 -23.04 16.88
CA LEU A 20 -4.85 -22.22 17.07
C LEU A 20 -4.73 -21.20 15.93
N PRO A 21 -4.41 -19.93 16.25
CA PRO A 21 -4.46 -18.83 15.29
C PRO A 21 -3.26 -18.81 14.33
N SER A 22 -2.19 -19.55 14.62
CA SER A 22 -0.97 -19.53 13.82
C SER A 22 -0.16 -20.81 13.93
N PHE A 23 0.72 -21.03 12.96
CA PHE A 23 1.68 -22.14 13.00
C PHE A 23 2.67 -22.04 14.17
N SER A 24 3.00 -20.81 14.61
CA SER A 24 3.83 -20.60 15.81
C SER A 24 3.09 -21.07 17.06
N ALA A 25 1.80 -20.75 17.20
CA ALA A 25 0.97 -21.24 18.30
C ALA A 25 0.83 -22.77 18.27
N LEU A 26 0.62 -23.36 17.09
CA LEU A 26 0.61 -24.82 16.90
C LEU A 26 1.93 -25.45 17.35
N ARG A 27 3.06 -24.92 16.89
CA ARG A 27 4.39 -25.42 17.24
C ARG A 27 4.63 -25.34 18.75
N SER A 28 4.31 -24.21 19.38
CA SER A 28 4.44 -24.04 20.82
C SER A 28 3.57 -25.03 21.59
N ALA A 29 2.31 -25.24 21.17
CA ALA A 29 1.38 -26.16 21.82
C ALA A 29 1.88 -27.61 21.78
N ILE A 30 2.33 -28.10 20.61
CA ILE A 30 2.82 -29.48 20.47
C ILE A 30 4.18 -29.70 21.14
N LEU A 31 5.02 -28.66 21.29
CA LEU A 31 6.30 -28.78 21.98
C LEU A 31 6.16 -28.69 23.51
N THR A 32 5.06 -28.14 24.02
CA THR A 32 4.84 -27.96 25.46
C THR A 32 4.34 -29.23 26.14
N SER A 33 3.61 -30.11 25.43
CA SER A 33 3.00 -31.30 26.02
C SER A 33 3.06 -32.52 25.10
N LYS A 34 3.52 -33.66 25.64
CA LYS A 34 3.54 -34.95 24.93
C LYS A 34 2.14 -35.37 24.46
N SER A 35 1.10 -35.11 25.26
CA SER A 35 -0.30 -35.38 24.90
C SER A 35 -0.73 -34.61 23.65
N PHE A 36 -0.38 -33.33 23.56
CA PHE A 36 -0.73 -32.49 22.42
C PHE A 36 0.00 -32.97 21.17
N TYR A 37 1.27 -33.32 21.31
CA TYR A 37 2.05 -33.91 20.24
C TYR A 37 1.45 -35.26 19.77
N GLU A 38 1.08 -36.15 20.68
CA GLU A 38 0.48 -37.45 20.35
C GLU A 38 -0.83 -37.27 19.58
N VAL A 39 -1.73 -36.39 20.05
CA VAL A 39 -2.98 -36.09 19.33
C VAL A 39 -2.70 -35.49 17.96
N PHE A 40 -1.77 -34.53 17.86
CA PHE A 40 -1.35 -33.97 16.58
C PHE A 40 -0.83 -35.05 15.61
N GLN A 41 -0.03 -36.01 16.07
CA GLN A 41 0.51 -37.10 15.25
C GLN A 41 -0.60 -38.00 14.69
N THR A 42 -1.75 -38.13 15.36
CA THR A 42 -2.88 -38.90 14.84
C THR A 42 -3.62 -38.19 13.70
N ARG A 43 -3.62 -36.85 13.69
CA ARG A 43 -4.41 -36.01 12.76
C ARG A 43 -3.64 -34.78 12.24
N PRO A 44 -2.42 -34.94 11.69
CA PRO A 44 -1.59 -33.79 11.33
C PRO A 44 -2.19 -33.02 10.14
N LYS A 45 -2.78 -33.73 9.16
CA LYS A 45 -3.33 -33.12 7.94
C LYS A 45 -4.51 -32.19 8.24
N SER A 46 -5.48 -32.64 9.03
CA SER A 46 -6.64 -31.82 9.42
C SER A 46 -6.24 -30.67 10.33
N THR A 47 -5.32 -30.90 11.27
CA THR A 47 -4.81 -29.85 12.15
C THR A 47 -4.09 -28.75 11.37
N ILE A 48 -3.13 -29.12 10.51
CA ILE A 48 -2.38 -28.16 9.68
C ILE A 48 -3.36 -27.38 8.80
N ARG A 49 -4.30 -28.06 8.14
CA ARG A 49 -5.29 -27.41 7.27
C ARG A 49 -6.19 -26.43 8.03
N ALA A 50 -6.63 -26.78 9.24
CA ALA A 50 -7.42 -25.90 10.08
C ALA A 50 -6.61 -24.66 10.51
N VAL A 51 -5.35 -24.85 10.91
CA VAL A 51 -4.47 -23.72 11.25
C VAL A 51 -4.16 -22.87 10.02
N SER A 52 -3.95 -23.45 8.84
CA SER A 52 -3.83 -22.71 7.59
C SER A 52 -5.08 -21.86 7.33
N PHE A 53 -6.28 -22.42 7.52
CA PHE A 53 -7.54 -21.69 7.38
C PHE A 53 -7.65 -20.54 8.39
N ASN A 54 -7.17 -20.72 9.62
CA ASN A 54 -7.17 -19.64 10.62
C ASN A 54 -6.19 -18.51 10.26
N VAL A 55 -5.11 -18.82 9.53
CA VAL A 55 -4.11 -17.84 9.09
C VAL A 55 -4.61 -17.03 7.89
N VAL A 56 -5.00 -17.70 6.79
CA VAL A 56 -5.38 -17.00 5.53
C VAL A 56 -6.89 -16.84 5.32
N GLY A 57 -7.69 -17.34 6.26
CA GLY A 57 -9.14 -17.27 6.21
C GLY A 57 -9.79 -18.15 5.13
N PRO A 58 -11.04 -17.83 4.75
CA PRO A 58 -11.81 -18.60 3.78
C PRO A 58 -11.23 -18.58 2.35
N ALA A 59 -10.26 -17.71 2.06
CA ALA A 59 -9.54 -17.68 0.78
C ALA A 59 -8.34 -18.67 0.72
N LEU A 60 -8.26 -19.62 1.66
CA LEU A 60 -7.23 -20.68 1.67
C LEU A 60 -7.06 -21.41 0.33
N PRO A 61 -8.14 -21.77 -0.43
CA PRO A 61 -8.00 -22.34 -1.77
C PRO A 61 -7.12 -21.51 -2.72
N GLN A 62 -7.35 -20.20 -2.76
CA GLN A 62 -6.64 -19.29 -3.65
C GLN A 62 -5.21 -19.05 -3.17
N ALA A 63 -5.02 -18.91 -1.85
CA ALA A 63 -3.71 -18.83 -1.23
C ALA A 63 -2.85 -20.06 -1.57
N LEU A 64 -3.41 -21.28 -1.42
CA LEU A 64 -2.69 -22.51 -1.75
C LEU A 64 -2.39 -22.64 -3.24
N ARG A 65 -3.28 -22.20 -4.14
CA ARG A 65 -3.02 -22.20 -5.60
C ARG A 65 -1.82 -21.31 -5.92
N MET A 66 -1.75 -20.13 -5.31
CA MET A 66 -0.61 -19.21 -5.45
C MET A 66 0.69 -19.83 -4.94
N VAL A 67 0.68 -20.45 -3.75
CA VAL A 67 1.88 -21.06 -3.15
C VAL A 67 2.36 -22.29 -3.94
N ARG A 68 1.42 -23.10 -4.43
CA ARG A 68 1.71 -24.33 -5.19
C ARG A 68 2.13 -24.07 -6.62
N TYR A 69 1.79 -22.90 -7.17
CA TYR A 69 2.24 -22.54 -8.50
C TYR A 69 3.76 -22.38 -8.51
N ASN A 70 4.42 -23.27 -9.25
CA ASN A 70 5.84 -23.19 -9.50
C ASN A 70 6.01 -22.67 -10.93
N PRO A 71 6.53 -21.45 -11.11
CA PRO A 71 6.78 -20.95 -12.46
C PRO A 71 7.80 -21.87 -13.16
N PRO A 72 7.69 -22.05 -14.49
CA PRO A 72 8.72 -22.78 -15.25
C PRO A 72 10.07 -22.09 -15.09
N ASP A 73 11.16 -22.87 -15.04
CA ASP A 73 12.53 -22.37 -14.87
C ASP A 73 12.84 -21.28 -15.93
N TYR A 74 13.47 -20.18 -15.50
CA TYR A 74 13.79 -19.03 -16.37
C TYR A 74 14.68 -19.41 -17.56
N ASP A 75 15.42 -20.52 -17.46
CA ASP A 75 16.32 -21.00 -18.50
C ASP A 75 15.58 -21.65 -19.70
N SER A 76 14.25 -21.83 -19.64
CA SER A 76 13.51 -22.32 -20.81
C SER A 76 13.41 -21.22 -21.87
N GLU A 77 13.95 -21.49 -23.06
CA GLU A 77 13.93 -20.56 -24.21
C GLU A 77 12.52 -20.20 -24.68
N GLU A 78 11.52 -21.04 -24.42
CA GLU A 78 10.13 -20.82 -24.87
C GLU A 78 9.22 -20.27 -23.76
N MET A 79 8.53 -19.17 -24.06
CA MET A 79 7.40 -18.69 -23.27
C MET A 79 6.18 -19.59 -23.54
N ILE A 80 6.08 -20.68 -22.79
CA ILE A 80 5.02 -21.68 -22.93
C ILE A 80 3.86 -21.31 -22.00
N TYR A 81 2.71 -20.97 -22.59
CA TYR A 81 1.44 -20.75 -21.88
C TYR A 81 0.45 -21.92 -22.02
N ASP A 82 0.89 -23.05 -22.57
CA ASP A 82 0.02 -24.17 -22.93
C ASP A 82 -0.67 -24.84 -21.72
N ASP A 83 -0.09 -24.71 -20.52
CA ASP A 83 -0.61 -25.26 -19.26
C ASP A 83 -0.93 -24.16 -18.23
N LEU A 84 -1.77 -23.18 -18.61
CA LEU A 84 -2.29 -22.22 -17.63
C LEU A 84 -2.98 -22.95 -16.48
N PRO A 85 -2.75 -22.54 -15.21
CA PRO A 85 -3.39 -23.18 -14.07
C PRO A 85 -4.91 -23.18 -14.26
N GLN A 86 -5.53 -24.36 -14.19
CA GLN A 86 -6.98 -24.54 -14.37
C GLN A 86 -7.79 -23.80 -13.28
N PRO A 87 -9.08 -23.48 -13.55
CA PRO A 87 -9.96 -22.85 -12.58
C PRO A 87 -10.13 -23.71 -11.32
N GLU A 88 -10.71 -23.10 -10.29
CA GLU A 88 -10.95 -23.67 -8.97
C GLU A 88 -11.75 -24.98 -9.05
N LEU A 89 -11.06 -26.12 -9.15
CA LEU A 89 -11.65 -27.42 -8.84
C LEU A 89 -11.51 -27.61 -7.33
N GLU A 90 -12.65 -27.54 -6.63
CA GLU A 90 -12.78 -27.79 -5.19
C GLU A 90 -12.16 -29.12 -4.74
N ASP A 91 -11.88 -30.06 -5.65
CA ASP A 91 -11.33 -31.39 -5.34
C ASP A 91 -9.80 -31.46 -5.16
N VAL A 92 -9.01 -30.44 -5.57
CA VAL A 92 -7.54 -30.44 -5.31
C VAL A 92 -7.21 -30.11 -3.84
N HIS A 93 -8.24 -29.95 -3.02
CA HIS A 93 -8.19 -29.59 -1.61
C HIS A 93 -7.72 -30.72 -0.68
N GLU A 94 -7.55 -31.94 -1.14
CA GLU A 94 -7.08 -33.05 -0.29
C GLU A 94 -5.55 -33.17 -0.15
N ALA A 95 -4.79 -32.52 -1.03
CA ALA A 95 -3.34 -32.61 -0.99
C ALA A 95 -2.80 -32.02 0.33
N PRO A 96 -1.94 -32.75 1.08
CA PRO A 96 -1.37 -32.29 2.34
C PRO A 96 -0.64 -30.97 2.17
N ILE A 97 -0.77 -30.09 3.16
CA ILE A 97 -0.02 -28.84 3.22
C ILE A 97 1.33 -29.14 3.86
N THR A 98 2.40 -28.89 3.13
CA THR A 98 3.78 -29.11 3.51
C THR A 98 4.29 -27.99 4.43
N PRO A 99 5.39 -28.23 5.17
CA PRO A 99 6.02 -27.19 5.96
C PRO A 99 6.48 -25.98 5.13
N LYS A 100 6.98 -26.22 3.90
CA LYS A 100 7.37 -25.15 2.97
C LYS A 100 6.16 -24.29 2.60
N GLU A 101 5.05 -24.92 2.21
CA GLU A 101 3.81 -24.20 1.90
C GLU A 101 3.29 -23.42 3.11
N SER A 102 3.41 -23.97 4.33
CA SER A 102 3.00 -23.28 5.56
C SER A 102 3.78 -21.99 5.81
N VAL A 103 5.09 -21.99 5.53
CA VAL A 103 5.94 -20.79 5.63
C VAL A 103 5.54 -19.76 4.57
N GLU A 104 5.33 -20.20 3.33
CA GLU A 104 4.91 -19.29 2.25
C GLU A 104 3.52 -18.71 2.49
N LEU A 105 2.57 -19.49 3.05
CA LEU A 105 1.25 -18.99 3.45
C LEU A 105 1.34 -17.82 4.44
N ILE A 106 2.26 -17.88 5.41
CA ILE A 106 2.48 -16.77 6.37
C ILE A 106 2.95 -15.52 5.62
N LYS A 107 3.92 -15.65 4.72
CA LYS A 107 4.47 -14.51 3.97
C LYS A 107 3.41 -13.81 3.11
N ILE A 108 2.58 -14.59 2.42
CA ILE A 108 1.54 -14.01 1.56
C ILE A 108 0.38 -13.46 2.39
N GLU A 109 0.09 -14.04 3.56
CA GLU A 109 -0.86 -13.48 4.53
C GLU A 109 -0.42 -12.10 5.01
N GLU A 110 0.86 -11.92 5.37
CA GLU A 110 1.38 -10.64 5.84
C GLU A 110 1.23 -9.53 4.78
N THR A 111 1.39 -9.89 3.51
CA THR A 111 1.11 -9.01 2.37
C THR A 111 -0.38 -8.68 2.28
N VAL A 112 -1.24 -9.70 2.25
CA VAL A 112 -2.69 -9.51 2.07
C VAL A 112 -3.29 -8.71 3.22
N ARG A 113 -2.94 -9.03 4.47
CA ARG A 113 -3.38 -8.29 5.66
C ARG A 113 -2.92 -6.84 5.62
N GLY A 114 -1.67 -6.59 5.21
CA GLY A 114 -1.17 -5.23 5.06
C GLY A 114 -1.92 -4.41 4.02
N LEU A 115 -2.28 -5.02 2.89
CA LEU A 115 -3.09 -4.38 1.86
C LEU A 115 -4.54 -4.21 2.32
N GLU A 116 -5.10 -5.16 3.07
CA GLU A 116 -6.45 -5.08 3.62
C GLU A 116 -6.57 -3.96 4.66
N ASP A 117 -5.57 -3.80 5.52
CA ASP A 117 -5.47 -2.70 6.48
C ASP A 117 -5.51 -1.34 5.76
N LEU A 118 -4.73 -1.19 4.68
CA LEU A 118 -4.70 0.02 3.87
C LEU A 118 -6.00 0.25 3.10
N PHE A 119 -6.56 -0.80 2.48
CA PHE A 119 -7.83 -0.73 1.76
C PHE A 119 -8.96 -0.33 2.70
N SER A 120 -9.00 -0.93 3.89
CA SER A 120 -9.99 -0.62 4.90
C SER A 120 -9.85 0.81 5.41
N LEU A 121 -8.62 1.25 5.73
CA LEU A 121 -8.35 2.63 6.14
C LEU A 121 -8.82 3.63 5.07
N ARG A 122 -8.60 3.33 3.79
CA ARG A 122 -8.85 4.24 2.68
C ARG A 122 -10.30 4.28 2.22
N HIS A 123 -10.96 3.12 2.19
CA HIS A 123 -12.23 2.91 1.49
C HIS A 123 -13.36 2.40 2.38
N LYS A 124 -13.06 1.85 3.57
CA LYS A 124 -14.08 1.32 4.50
C LYS A 124 -14.31 2.22 5.71
N ASN A 125 -13.26 2.43 6.50
CA ASN A 125 -13.33 3.10 7.79
C ASN A 125 -11.96 3.69 8.14
N ARG A 126 -11.86 5.01 8.02
CA ARG A 126 -10.60 5.73 8.24
C ARG A 126 -10.16 5.83 9.70
N ARG A 127 -11.00 5.44 10.67
CA ARG A 127 -10.76 5.66 12.11
C ARG A 127 -9.77 4.68 12.72
N LEU A 128 -9.52 3.56 12.06
CA LEU A 128 -8.66 2.49 12.56
C LEU A 128 -7.68 2.09 11.46
N THR A 129 -6.42 1.86 11.84
CA THR A 129 -5.36 1.44 10.92
C THR A 129 -5.39 -0.05 10.60
N ALA A 130 -6.14 -0.84 11.38
CA ALA A 130 -6.36 -2.26 11.14
C ALA A 130 -7.69 -2.47 10.44
N SER A 131 -7.77 -3.49 9.56
CA SER A 131 -8.95 -3.80 8.77
C SER A 131 -10.22 -3.89 9.62
N GLN A 132 -11.25 -3.17 9.16
CA GLN A 132 -12.62 -3.23 9.63
C GLN A 132 -13.56 -3.93 8.63
N LEU A 133 -13.00 -4.67 7.66
CA LEU A 133 -13.81 -5.44 6.74
C LEU A 133 -14.51 -6.59 7.50
N PRO A 134 -15.85 -6.74 7.41
CA PRO A 134 -16.55 -7.92 7.86
C PRO A 134 -16.06 -9.18 7.12
N PRO A 135 -16.29 -10.39 7.65
CA PRO A 135 -15.76 -11.63 7.08
C PRO A 135 -16.05 -11.85 5.59
N LEU A 136 -17.21 -11.40 5.09
CA LEU A 136 -17.58 -11.53 3.67
C LEU A 136 -16.87 -10.49 2.77
N GLU A 137 -16.66 -9.27 3.25
CA GLU A 137 -15.89 -8.25 2.52
C GLU A 137 -14.40 -8.64 2.50
N SER A 138 -13.85 -9.05 3.65
CA SER A 138 -12.47 -9.55 3.76
C SER A 138 -12.26 -10.77 2.85
N HIS A 139 -13.19 -11.73 2.80
CA HIS A 139 -13.08 -12.86 1.88
C HIS A 139 -12.98 -12.41 0.41
N ARG A 140 -13.84 -11.49 -0.04
CA ARG A 140 -13.82 -10.96 -1.41
C ARG A 140 -12.48 -10.27 -1.73
N PHE A 141 -12.03 -9.40 -0.82
CA PHE A 141 -10.77 -8.69 -0.95
C PHE A 141 -9.58 -9.65 -1.02
N CYS A 142 -9.40 -10.51 0.00
CA CYS A 142 -8.30 -11.46 0.07
C CYS A 142 -8.27 -12.40 -1.13
N ARG A 143 -9.43 -12.89 -1.57
CA ARG A 143 -9.56 -13.74 -2.75
C ARG A 143 -9.09 -13.03 -4.01
N ALA A 144 -9.48 -11.77 -4.22
CA ALA A 144 -9.03 -10.96 -5.35
C ALA A 144 -7.52 -10.70 -5.29
N VAL A 145 -6.96 -10.35 -4.12
CA VAL A 145 -5.51 -10.14 -3.96
C VAL A 145 -4.73 -11.42 -4.28
N TYR A 146 -5.12 -12.59 -3.76
CA TYR A 146 -4.44 -13.85 -4.07
C TYR A 146 -4.49 -14.21 -5.56
N ARG A 147 -5.58 -13.88 -6.25
CA ARG A 147 -5.69 -14.05 -7.71
C ARG A 147 -4.75 -13.13 -8.46
N ILE A 148 -4.63 -11.87 -8.03
CA ILE A 148 -3.65 -10.92 -8.59
C ILE A 148 -2.22 -11.39 -8.31
N MET A 149 -1.90 -11.87 -7.10
CA MET A 149 -0.58 -12.42 -6.79
C MET A 149 -0.23 -13.62 -7.68
N LEU A 150 -1.17 -14.54 -7.89
CA LEU A 150 -1.00 -15.66 -8.81
C LEU A 150 -0.83 -15.17 -10.25
N TYR A 151 -1.64 -14.20 -10.69
CA TYR A 151 -1.56 -13.59 -12.00
C TYR A 151 -0.18 -12.98 -12.27
N SER A 152 0.33 -12.14 -11.36
CA SER A 152 1.66 -11.53 -11.46
C SER A 152 2.77 -12.58 -11.48
N ARG A 153 2.57 -13.74 -10.84
CA ARG A 153 3.54 -14.85 -10.85
C ARG A 153 3.51 -15.66 -12.14
N ILE A 154 2.36 -15.79 -12.80
CA ILE A 154 2.22 -16.44 -14.11
C ILE A 154 2.81 -15.53 -15.21
N PHE A 155 2.46 -14.25 -15.16
CA PHE A 155 2.84 -13.23 -16.15
C PHE A 155 3.93 -12.31 -15.59
N GLU A 156 4.98 -12.92 -15.04
CA GLU A 156 6.05 -12.22 -14.36
C GLU A 156 6.81 -11.27 -15.30
N TRP A 157 6.93 -10.01 -14.88
CA TRP A 157 7.47 -8.95 -15.72
C TRP A 157 8.95 -9.11 -16.06
N LYS A 158 9.74 -9.72 -15.15
CA LYS A 158 11.18 -9.92 -15.32
C LYS A 158 11.51 -10.78 -16.55
N ARG A 159 10.53 -11.54 -17.05
CA ARG A 159 10.67 -12.35 -18.26
C ARG A 159 10.67 -11.51 -19.54
N TYR A 160 10.14 -10.29 -19.52
CA TYR A 160 10.00 -9.47 -20.73
C TYR A 160 11.31 -8.81 -21.16
N PRO A 161 12.09 -8.13 -20.30
CA PRO A 161 13.38 -7.58 -20.69
C PRO A 161 14.33 -8.65 -21.25
N ASP A 162 14.48 -9.77 -20.53
CA ASP A 162 15.33 -10.89 -20.97
C ASP A 162 14.87 -11.52 -22.30
N LEU A 163 13.56 -11.46 -22.59
CA LEU A 163 13.02 -11.92 -23.86
C LEU A 163 13.33 -10.94 -24.99
N VAL A 164 13.13 -9.64 -24.75
CA VAL A 164 13.42 -8.59 -25.73
C VAL A 164 14.92 -8.59 -26.06
N GLU A 165 15.81 -8.57 -25.06
CA GLU A 165 17.26 -8.56 -25.26
C GLU A 165 17.72 -9.79 -26.08
N ARG A 166 17.15 -10.97 -25.81
CA ARG A 166 17.43 -12.18 -26.60
C ARG A 166 16.96 -12.05 -28.06
N MET A 167 15.73 -11.59 -28.27
CA MET A 167 15.17 -11.41 -29.62
C MET A 167 16.00 -10.40 -30.42
N GLU A 168 16.45 -9.31 -29.80
CA GLU A 168 17.33 -8.34 -30.45
C GLU A 168 18.70 -8.95 -30.82
N PHE A 169 19.29 -9.72 -29.90
CA PHE A 169 20.55 -10.40 -30.14
C PHE A 169 20.46 -11.42 -31.30
N GLU A 170 19.33 -12.12 -31.42
CA GLU A 170 19.06 -13.09 -32.48
C GLU A 170 18.68 -12.45 -33.82
N GLY A 171 18.52 -11.12 -33.87
CA GLY A 171 18.12 -10.39 -35.07
C GLY A 171 16.67 -10.62 -35.46
N THR A 172 15.82 -10.94 -34.49
CA THR A 172 14.38 -11.15 -34.65
C THR A 172 13.70 -9.89 -35.19
N ASP A 173 12.83 -10.03 -36.20
CA ASP A 173 12.07 -8.90 -36.73
C ASP A 173 10.96 -8.47 -35.74
N SER A 174 10.66 -7.17 -35.74
CA SER A 174 9.55 -6.51 -35.04
C SER A 174 8.20 -7.25 -35.14
N GLY A 175 7.95 -7.96 -36.24
CA GLY A 175 6.76 -8.77 -36.43
C GLY A 175 6.65 -9.97 -35.47
N GLU A 176 7.76 -10.60 -35.11
CA GLU A 176 7.78 -11.74 -34.19
C GLU A 176 7.56 -11.29 -32.74
N ILE A 177 8.13 -10.15 -32.33
CA ILE A 177 7.87 -9.52 -31.04
C ILE A 177 6.36 -9.24 -30.88
N ALA A 178 5.72 -8.67 -31.91
CA ALA A 178 4.28 -8.41 -31.91
C ALA A 178 3.44 -9.69 -31.75
N VAL A 179 3.87 -10.81 -32.36
CA VAL A 179 3.20 -12.11 -32.21
C VAL A 179 3.31 -12.63 -30.77
N VAL A 180 4.47 -12.51 -30.13
CA VAL A 180 4.66 -12.96 -28.74
C VAL A 180 3.89 -12.08 -27.76
N MET A 181 3.83 -10.77 -28.01
CA MET A 181 2.98 -9.86 -27.25
C MET A 181 1.49 -10.25 -27.34
N GLU A 182 1.00 -10.54 -28.54
CA GLU A 182 -0.40 -10.92 -28.73
C GLU A 182 -0.72 -12.26 -28.07
N LYS A 183 0.19 -13.25 -28.17
CA LYS A 183 0.07 -14.51 -27.42
C LYS A 183 0.01 -14.28 -25.91
N THR A 184 0.84 -13.37 -25.39
CA THR A 184 0.83 -13.02 -23.96
C THR A 184 -0.49 -12.38 -23.54
N ARG A 185 -1.01 -11.44 -24.33
CA ARG A 185 -2.32 -10.80 -24.07
C ARG A 185 -3.47 -11.80 -24.15
N ALA A 186 -3.42 -12.73 -25.12
CA ALA A 186 -4.40 -13.80 -25.24
C ALA A 186 -4.37 -14.72 -24.01
N ALA A 187 -3.18 -15.17 -23.57
CA ALA A 187 -3.02 -16.01 -22.39
C ALA A 187 -3.51 -15.33 -21.09
N ARG A 188 -3.26 -14.02 -20.95
CA ARG A 188 -3.80 -13.21 -19.85
C ARG A 188 -5.33 -13.17 -19.84
N THR A 189 -5.91 -12.95 -21.01
CA THR A 189 -7.37 -12.92 -21.21
C THR A 189 -7.97 -14.30 -20.93
N GLU A 190 -7.34 -15.37 -21.42
CA GLU A 190 -7.74 -16.76 -21.19
C GLU A 190 -7.72 -17.10 -19.69
N PHE A 191 -6.65 -16.76 -18.98
CA PHE A 191 -6.57 -16.96 -17.53
C PHE A 191 -7.71 -16.26 -16.79
N LEU A 192 -7.98 -14.99 -17.13
CA LEU A 192 -9.03 -14.21 -16.46
C LEU A 192 -10.45 -14.62 -16.90
N SER A 193 -10.61 -15.20 -18.08
CA SER A 193 -11.90 -15.69 -18.58
C SER A 193 -12.53 -16.76 -17.67
N GLN A 194 -11.69 -17.44 -16.89
CA GLN A 194 -12.07 -18.47 -15.92
C GLN A 194 -12.90 -17.93 -14.74
N PHE A 195 -12.89 -16.61 -14.47
CA PHE A 195 -13.59 -16.00 -13.35
C PHE A 195 -14.96 -15.45 -13.76
N SER A 196 -15.93 -15.49 -12.83
CA SER A 196 -17.25 -14.89 -13.03
C SER A 196 -17.17 -13.36 -13.16
N THR A 197 -18.21 -12.73 -13.72
CA THR A 197 -18.26 -11.26 -13.86
C THR A 197 -18.10 -10.55 -12.52
N ARG A 198 -18.72 -11.08 -11.46
CA ARG A 198 -18.59 -10.54 -10.10
C ARG A 198 -17.13 -10.55 -9.63
N GLU A 199 -16.44 -11.65 -9.88
CA GLU A 199 -15.04 -11.81 -9.47
C GLU A 199 -14.09 -10.94 -10.29
N LEU A 200 -14.39 -10.70 -11.58
CA LEU A 200 -13.67 -9.72 -12.38
C LEU A 200 -13.83 -8.31 -11.82
N TYR A 201 -15.00 -7.94 -11.30
CA TYR A 201 -15.15 -6.67 -10.59
C TYR A 201 -14.38 -6.59 -9.29
N GLU A 202 -14.36 -7.66 -8.50
CA GLU A 202 -13.55 -7.73 -7.27
C GLU A 202 -12.05 -7.56 -7.60
N ILE A 203 -11.56 -8.23 -8.65
CA ILE A 203 -10.17 -8.08 -9.13
C ILE A 203 -9.93 -6.64 -9.60
N LEU A 204 -10.81 -6.08 -10.44
CA LEU A 204 -10.67 -4.71 -10.93
C LEU A 204 -10.66 -3.67 -9.81
N CYS A 205 -11.47 -3.87 -8.77
CA CYS A 205 -11.51 -3.02 -7.59
C CYS A 205 -10.16 -3.02 -6.86
N VAL A 206 -9.59 -4.21 -6.62
CA VAL A 206 -8.24 -4.31 -6.02
C VAL A 206 -7.17 -3.74 -6.95
N THR A 207 -7.26 -3.93 -8.27
CA THR A 207 -6.35 -3.34 -9.26
C THR A 207 -6.30 -1.81 -9.12
N VAL A 208 -7.46 -1.15 -9.11
CA VAL A 208 -7.54 0.32 -8.96
C VAL A 208 -6.96 0.75 -7.61
N PHE A 209 -7.26 0.04 -6.54
CA PHE A 209 -6.66 0.31 -5.23
C PHE A 209 -5.13 0.16 -5.24
N LEU A 210 -4.57 -0.86 -5.88
CA LEU A 210 -3.11 -1.04 -5.98
C LEU A 210 -2.44 0.11 -6.75
N GLU A 211 -3.10 0.64 -7.79
CA GLU A 211 -2.63 1.84 -8.48
C GLU A 211 -2.62 3.07 -7.58
N GLU A 212 -3.63 3.25 -6.71
CA GLU A 212 -3.64 4.32 -5.72
C GLU A 212 -2.45 4.19 -4.77
N ILE A 213 -2.17 2.98 -4.27
CA ILE A 213 -1.02 2.73 -3.40
C ILE A 213 0.30 3.02 -4.12
N LEU A 214 0.46 2.60 -5.38
CA LEU A 214 1.63 2.88 -6.20
C LEU A 214 1.85 4.38 -6.40
N LYS A 215 0.78 5.12 -6.76
CA LYS A 215 0.85 6.57 -6.92
C LYS A 215 1.35 7.26 -5.66
N VAL A 216 0.95 6.76 -4.50
CA VAL A 216 1.32 7.27 -3.19
C VAL A 216 2.75 6.87 -2.80
N ALA A 217 3.19 5.68 -3.22
CA ALA A 217 4.52 5.16 -2.94
C ALA A 217 5.61 5.83 -3.80
N ILE A 218 5.33 6.08 -5.08
CA ILE A 218 6.31 6.56 -6.05
C ILE A 218 6.10 8.04 -6.38
N LYS A 219 6.48 8.91 -5.43
CA LYS A 219 6.24 10.36 -5.54
C LYS A 219 7.15 11.08 -6.52
N ASP A 220 8.37 10.59 -6.75
CA ASP A 220 9.38 11.29 -7.54
C ASP A 220 9.26 11.00 -9.05
N LEU A 221 8.35 10.11 -9.47
CA LEU A 221 8.03 9.89 -10.89
C LEU A 221 7.37 11.11 -11.56
N ASP A 222 6.98 12.12 -10.78
CA ASP A 222 6.26 13.29 -11.29
C ASP A 222 7.13 14.29 -12.09
N GLU A 223 8.47 14.17 -12.04
CA GLU A 223 9.36 15.11 -12.76
C GLU A 223 9.78 14.63 -14.16
N ALA A 224 9.57 13.36 -14.51
CA ALA A 224 9.95 12.83 -15.83
C ALA A 224 8.88 11.87 -16.38
N GLN A 225 8.06 12.39 -17.30
CA GLN A 225 7.31 11.63 -18.32
C GLN A 225 6.24 10.62 -17.82
N GLY A 226 4.96 11.03 -17.90
CA GLY A 226 3.86 10.11 -18.17
C GLY A 226 3.16 9.47 -16.97
N ARG A 227 2.35 10.25 -16.24
CA ARG A 227 1.34 9.75 -15.27
C ARG A 227 0.37 8.69 -15.84
N ASP A 228 0.36 8.48 -17.16
CA ASP A 228 -0.63 7.67 -17.86
C ASP A 228 -0.42 6.16 -17.76
N ASN A 229 0.64 5.65 -17.09
CA ASN A 229 0.90 4.21 -17.11
C ASN A 229 1.35 3.53 -15.81
N LEU A 230 0.83 3.98 -14.65
CA LEU A 230 0.98 3.26 -13.38
C LEU A 230 0.49 1.81 -13.44
N GLU A 231 -0.44 1.51 -14.35
CA GLU A 231 -0.97 0.16 -14.51
C GLU A 231 0.10 -0.87 -14.92
N SER A 232 1.06 -0.48 -15.76
CA SER A 232 2.18 -1.36 -16.10
C SER A 232 2.99 -1.78 -14.87
N LEU A 233 3.09 -0.91 -13.86
CA LEU A 233 3.82 -1.19 -12.63
C LEU A 233 3.13 -2.26 -11.78
N LEU A 234 1.84 -2.57 -12.00
CA LEU A 234 1.15 -3.67 -11.31
C LEU A 234 1.77 -5.04 -11.60
N ALA A 235 2.59 -5.15 -12.66
CA ALA A 235 3.30 -6.37 -13.00
C ALA A 235 4.34 -6.80 -11.95
N ILE A 236 4.82 -5.90 -11.08
CA ILE A 236 5.67 -6.25 -9.92
C ILE A 236 4.93 -7.07 -8.85
N GLY A 237 3.60 -6.97 -8.86
CA GLY A 237 2.71 -7.69 -7.95
C GLY A 237 2.51 -7.05 -6.57
N PRO A 238 1.48 -7.50 -5.82
CA PRO A 238 1.02 -6.81 -4.62
C PRO A 238 2.04 -6.73 -3.47
N ALA A 239 2.94 -7.71 -3.35
CA ALA A 239 3.94 -7.75 -2.29
C ALA A 239 4.98 -6.62 -2.43
N ALA A 240 5.50 -6.42 -3.64
CA ALA A 240 6.45 -5.35 -3.93
C ALA A 240 5.79 -3.97 -3.79
N ILE A 241 4.54 -3.81 -4.26
CA ILE A 241 3.77 -2.57 -4.08
C ILE A 241 3.64 -2.20 -2.59
N LEU A 242 3.26 -3.16 -1.75
CA LEU A 242 3.11 -2.92 -0.31
C LEU A 242 4.46 -2.60 0.35
N GLN A 243 5.53 -3.28 -0.07
CA GLN A 243 6.86 -3.03 0.46
C GLN A 243 7.33 -1.61 0.16
N GLU A 244 7.21 -1.16 -1.09
CA GLU A 244 7.56 0.21 -1.49
C GLU A 244 6.71 1.24 -0.76
N PHE A 245 5.41 0.98 -0.60
CA PHE A 245 4.57 1.85 0.20
C PHE A 245 5.07 1.95 1.64
N ARG A 246 5.49 0.84 2.27
CA ARG A 246 5.91 0.83 3.68
C ARG A 246 7.27 1.48 3.90
N ASP A 247 8.25 1.15 3.06
CA ASP A 247 9.62 1.63 3.16
C ASP A 247 10.10 2.15 1.81
N PRO A 248 9.73 3.39 1.42
CA PRO A 248 10.13 3.96 0.15
C PRO A 248 11.65 3.99 0.00
N GLY A 249 12.16 3.50 -1.12
CA GLY A 249 13.60 3.38 -1.36
C GLY A 249 14.26 2.18 -0.67
N TYR A 250 13.49 1.28 -0.05
CA TYR A 250 13.92 -0.11 0.20
C TYR A 250 13.93 -0.84 -1.15
N ASP A 251 14.86 -0.44 -2.01
CA ASP A 251 14.96 -0.94 -3.37
C ASP A 251 15.61 -2.33 -3.32
N ASP A 252 14.83 -3.36 -3.60
CA ASP A 252 15.37 -4.66 -4.00
C ASP A 252 15.79 -4.67 -5.49
N GLY A 253 15.66 -3.53 -6.17
CA GLY A 253 15.88 -3.30 -7.59
C GLY A 253 14.58 -3.27 -8.40
N SER A 254 13.52 -3.95 -7.95
CA SER A 254 12.44 -4.37 -8.86
C SER A 254 11.56 -3.23 -9.38
N ILE A 255 11.31 -2.17 -8.59
CA ILE A 255 10.49 -1.03 -9.06
C ILE A 255 11.32 -0.09 -9.92
N ALA A 256 12.55 0.23 -9.50
CA ALA A 256 13.44 1.05 -10.29
C ALA A 256 13.75 0.39 -11.64
N GLU A 257 14.08 -0.91 -11.64
CA GLU A 257 14.31 -1.69 -12.87
C GLU A 257 13.08 -1.70 -13.78
N LEU A 258 11.88 -1.88 -13.24
CA LEU A 258 10.67 -1.85 -14.07
C LEU A 258 10.38 -0.44 -14.59
N ILE A 259 10.60 0.62 -13.80
CA ILE A 259 10.48 2.01 -14.27
C ILE A 259 11.43 2.23 -15.45
N TYR A 260 12.70 1.83 -15.32
CA TYR A 260 13.66 1.91 -16.43
C TYR A 260 13.19 1.11 -17.65
N ALA A 261 12.68 -0.11 -17.47
CA ALA A 261 12.18 -0.94 -18.57
C ALA A 261 10.90 -0.38 -19.23
N VAL A 262 10.06 0.33 -18.47
CA VAL A 262 8.86 1.03 -18.95
C VAL A 262 9.27 2.27 -19.75
N ASP A 263 10.27 3.02 -19.29
CA ASP A 263 10.80 4.19 -19.98
C ASP A 263 11.52 3.84 -21.29
N ASP A 264 12.14 2.66 -21.37
CA ASP A 264 12.83 2.18 -22.57
C ASP A 264 11.88 1.81 -23.74
N ASN A 265 10.56 1.90 -23.53
CA ASN A 265 9.49 1.73 -24.53
C ASN A 265 9.40 0.34 -25.22
N GLU A 266 10.43 -0.51 -25.11
CA GLU A 266 10.50 -1.84 -25.73
C GLU A 266 9.86 -2.93 -24.85
N SER A 267 10.02 -2.87 -23.53
CA SER A 267 9.36 -3.79 -22.58
C SER A 267 7.98 -3.29 -22.12
N TYR A 268 7.73 -1.99 -22.22
CA TYR A 268 6.44 -1.33 -21.96
C TYR A 268 5.23 -2.05 -22.56
N PRO A 269 5.23 -2.49 -23.83
CA PRO A 269 4.03 -3.03 -24.48
C PRO A 269 3.56 -4.36 -23.90
N PHE A 270 4.45 -5.09 -23.20
CA PHE A 270 4.11 -6.30 -22.48
C PHE A 270 3.39 -6.02 -21.17
N SER A 271 3.73 -4.93 -20.46
CA SER A 271 3.07 -4.59 -19.18
C SER A 271 1.88 -3.64 -19.37
N ALA A 272 1.77 -2.94 -20.50
CA ALA A 272 0.70 -1.99 -20.77
C ALA A 272 -0.69 -2.62 -20.63
N GLY A 273 -1.54 -2.01 -19.79
CA GLY A 273 -2.86 -2.56 -19.53
C GLY A 273 -2.84 -3.91 -18.81
N PHE A 274 -1.86 -4.13 -17.91
CA PHE A 274 -1.54 -5.43 -17.32
C PHE A 274 -2.78 -6.20 -16.86
N LEU A 275 -3.71 -5.54 -16.17
CA LEU A 275 -4.95 -6.18 -15.66
C LEU A 275 -6.21 -5.55 -16.26
N SER A 276 -6.23 -4.24 -16.47
CA SER A 276 -7.40 -3.49 -16.91
C SER A 276 -7.80 -3.85 -18.35
N ASN A 277 -6.84 -4.05 -19.26
CA ASN A 277 -7.14 -4.43 -20.65
C ASN A 277 -7.84 -5.79 -20.73
N PRO A 278 -7.26 -6.90 -20.23
CA PRO A 278 -7.93 -8.20 -20.35
C PRO A 278 -9.24 -8.25 -19.57
N ILE A 279 -9.34 -7.60 -18.40
CA ILE A 279 -10.62 -7.50 -17.67
C ILE A 279 -11.65 -6.70 -18.47
N GLY A 280 -11.27 -5.55 -19.01
CA GLY A 280 -12.13 -4.67 -19.79
C GLY A 280 -12.67 -5.36 -21.04
N SER A 281 -11.81 -6.07 -21.78
CA SER A 281 -12.19 -6.88 -22.93
C SER A 281 -13.21 -7.96 -22.56
N LEU A 282 -12.98 -8.70 -21.46
CA LEU A 282 -13.90 -9.74 -20.99
C LEU A 282 -15.25 -9.16 -20.52
N LEU A 283 -15.25 -8.04 -19.82
CA LEU A 283 -16.49 -7.38 -19.38
C LEU A 283 -17.29 -6.86 -20.58
N ALA A 284 -16.61 -6.30 -21.58
CA ALA A 284 -17.23 -5.85 -22.83
C ALA A 284 -17.82 -7.02 -23.63
N GLU A 285 -17.09 -8.14 -23.76
CA GLU A 285 -17.57 -9.37 -24.39
C GLU A 285 -18.83 -9.92 -23.68
N ARG A 286 -18.85 -9.85 -22.35
CA ARG A 286 -19.99 -10.25 -21.52
C ARG A 286 -21.15 -9.24 -21.55
N GLY A 287 -21.01 -8.14 -22.28
CA GLY A 287 -22.04 -7.11 -22.43
C GLY A 287 -22.30 -6.29 -21.16
N VAL A 288 -21.31 -6.16 -20.27
CA VAL A 288 -21.44 -5.46 -18.99
C VAL A 288 -20.63 -4.17 -19.00
N LYS A 289 -21.16 -3.11 -18.38
CA LYS A 289 -20.51 -1.80 -18.26
C LYS A 289 -19.24 -1.94 -17.41
N ILE A 290 -18.15 -1.32 -17.85
CA ILE A 290 -16.94 -1.14 -17.03
C ILE A 290 -17.18 0.08 -16.11
N PRO A 291 -17.17 -0.07 -14.78
CA PRO A 291 -17.28 1.03 -13.83
C PRO A 291 -16.16 2.04 -14.06
N SER A 292 -16.47 3.32 -13.88
CA SER A 292 -15.42 4.34 -13.78
C SER A 292 -14.60 4.13 -12.50
N ARG A 293 -13.36 4.64 -12.47
CA ARG A 293 -12.53 4.63 -11.26
C ARG A 293 -13.19 5.36 -10.09
N ASP A 294 -13.90 6.43 -10.40
CA ASP A 294 -14.65 7.24 -9.42
C ASP A 294 -16.05 6.67 -9.12
N ASP A 295 -16.42 5.54 -9.73
CA ASP A 295 -17.76 4.97 -9.60
C ASP A 295 -17.87 4.21 -8.28
N ARG A 296 -18.85 4.59 -7.45
CA ARG A 296 -19.21 3.85 -6.23
C ARG A 296 -19.53 2.38 -6.53
N GLU A 297 -20.02 2.09 -7.74
CA GLU A 297 -20.26 0.74 -8.23
C GLU A 297 -18.99 -0.14 -8.17
N LEU A 298 -17.80 0.43 -8.38
CA LEU A 298 -16.53 -0.31 -8.32
C LEU A 298 -16.27 -0.83 -6.91
N TRP A 299 -16.29 0.06 -5.92
CA TRP A 299 -16.03 -0.29 -4.51
C TRP A 299 -17.08 -1.25 -3.95
N SER A 300 -18.33 -1.14 -4.44
CA SER A 300 -19.43 -2.03 -4.03
C SER A 300 -19.23 -3.50 -4.39
N SER A 301 -18.28 -3.82 -5.28
CA SER A 301 -17.89 -5.20 -5.55
C SER A 301 -17.31 -5.89 -4.32
N ILE A 302 -16.61 -5.15 -3.46
CA ILE A 302 -15.99 -5.63 -2.22
C ILE A 302 -16.77 -5.16 -0.99
N LEU A 303 -17.17 -3.89 -0.96
CA LEU A 303 -17.76 -3.22 0.21
C LEU A 303 -19.29 -3.21 0.15
N ASP A 304 -19.95 -3.68 1.21
CA ASP A 304 -21.40 -3.61 1.33
C ASP A 304 -21.84 -2.28 1.98
N ILE A 305 -21.04 -1.78 2.93
CA ILE A 305 -21.29 -0.55 3.69
C ILE A 305 -19.97 0.22 3.85
N ILE A 306 -20.00 1.54 3.76
CA ILE A 306 -18.83 2.41 3.98
C ILE A 306 -19.08 3.27 5.22
N ASP A 307 -18.21 3.17 6.22
CA ASP A 307 -18.33 3.90 7.48
C ASP A 307 -17.71 5.30 7.32
N GLY A 308 -18.54 6.32 7.49
CA GLY A 308 -18.11 7.72 7.42
C GLY A 308 -17.97 8.27 5.99
N GLU A 309 -18.66 7.66 5.01
CA GLU A 309 -18.79 8.15 3.63
C GLU A 309 -19.30 9.60 3.56
N HIS A 310 -20.16 9.99 4.50
CA HIS A 310 -20.78 11.32 4.59
C HIS A 310 -20.29 12.12 5.79
N ASP A 311 -19.15 11.73 6.38
CA ASP A 311 -18.61 12.48 7.51
C ASP A 311 -18.17 13.89 7.07
N THR A 312 -18.38 14.84 7.97
CA THR A 312 -18.07 16.26 7.76
C THR A 312 -16.84 16.66 8.55
N CYS A 313 -16.08 17.61 8.03
CA CYS A 313 -15.00 18.26 8.76
C CYS A 313 -15.55 18.93 10.03
N ASP A 314 -14.96 18.62 11.19
CA ASP A 314 -15.43 19.12 12.49
C ASP A 314 -15.30 20.65 12.62
N GLN A 315 -14.49 21.28 11.77
CA GLN A 315 -14.21 22.72 11.82
C GLN A 315 -14.99 23.55 10.80
N CYS A 316 -15.04 23.11 9.54
CA CYS A 316 -15.75 23.87 8.50
C CYS A 316 -17.10 23.26 8.10
N GLY A 317 -17.46 22.07 8.61
CA GLY A 317 -18.70 21.36 8.27
C GLY A 317 -18.77 20.82 6.84
N ARG A 318 -17.69 20.94 6.04
CA ARG A 318 -17.64 20.39 4.67
C ARG A 318 -17.69 18.88 4.73
N GLU A 319 -18.64 18.28 4.02
CA GLU A 319 -18.69 16.84 3.78
C GLU A 319 -17.53 16.45 2.85
N THR A 320 -16.59 15.67 3.38
CA THR A 320 -15.46 15.12 2.61
C THR A 320 -15.28 13.62 2.84
N GLY A 321 -16.12 13.01 3.68
CA GLY A 321 -16.18 11.57 3.87
C GLY A 321 -14.84 10.99 4.30
N LEU A 322 -14.33 10.04 3.53
CA LEU A 322 -13.08 9.33 3.81
C LEU A 322 -11.82 10.19 3.62
N GLU A 323 -11.93 11.38 3.00
CA GLU A 323 -10.81 12.32 2.81
C GLU A 323 -10.49 13.17 4.05
N LEU A 324 -11.18 12.92 5.17
CA LEU A 324 -10.88 13.61 6.43
C LEU A 324 -9.59 13.07 7.07
N LEU A 325 -8.75 14.00 7.51
CA LEU A 325 -7.51 13.73 8.21
C LEU A 325 -7.74 13.59 9.71
N GLY A 326 -7.08 12.59 10.30
CA GLY A 326 -7.06 12.34 11.74
C GLY A 326 -5.88 11.44 12.11
N PRO A 327 -5.69 11.13 13.40
CA PRO A 327 -4.52 10.39 13.89
C PRO A 327 -4.18 9.09 13.15
N SER A 328 -5.19 8.33 12.72
CA SER A 328 -5.02 7.07 11.99
C SER A 328 -4.69 7.26 10.50
N THR A 329 -4.96 8.42 9.90
CA THR A 329 -4.74 8.65 8.46
C THR A 329 -3.50 9.46 8.15
N TYR A 330 -2.86 10.09 9.15
CA TYR A 330 -1.67 10.92 8.93
C TYR A 330 -0.55 10.23 8.18
N GLY A 331 -0.23 8.97 8.49
CA GLY A 331 0.82 8.22 7.79
C GLY A 331 0.53 7.98 6.31
N TYR A 332 -0.75 7.84 5.94
CA TYR A 332 -1.17 7.74 4.54
C TYR A 332 -1.15 9.10 3.85
N PHE A 333 -1.70 10.14 4.48
CA PHE A 333 -1.76 11.49 3.90
C PHE A 333 -0.41 12.18 3.77
N ASP A 334 0.56 11.86 4.63
CA ASP A 334 1.96 12.25 4.39
C ASP A 334 2.42 11.81 3.00
N LYS A 335 1.95 10.65 2.58
CA LYS A 335 2.30 10.05 1.30
C LYS A 335 1.38 10.49 0.16
N SER A 336 0.10 10.71 0.41
CA SER A 336 -0.87 10.97 -0.68
C SER A 336 -1.16 12.44 -0.95
N SER A 337 -0.98 13.34 0.04
CA SER A 337 -1.28 14.77 -0.14
C SER A 337 -0.20 15.47 -0.94
N GLU A 338 -0.58 16.30 -1.91
CA GLU A 338 0.34 17.18 -2.64
C GLU A 338 0.85 18.34 -1.76
N ILE A 339 0.13 18.69 -0.69
CA ILE A 339 0.38 19.88 0.12
C ILE A 339 1.05 19.53 1.46
N LEU A 340 0.56 18.48 2.13
CA LEU A 340 0.92 18.11 3.50
C LEU A 340 2.11 17.15 3.58
N ASN A 341 2.65 16.70 2.44
CA ASN A 341 3.81 15.83 2.43
C ASN A 341 5.11 16.52 2.89
N ALA A 342 6.09 15.71 3.29
CA ALA A 342 7.41 16.19 3.71
C ALA A 342 8.11 17.12 2.70
N THR A 343 7.99 16.87 1.39
CA THR A 343 8.68 17.69 0.37
C THR A 343 8.01 19.06 0.16
N SER A 344 6.72 19.20 0.48
CA SER A 344 5.90 20.36 0.14
C SER A 344 5.43 21.16 1.35
N ILE A 345 5.50 20.61 2.56
CA ILE A 345 5.04 21.28 3.79
C ILE A 345 5.72 22.64 4.03
N HIS A 346 6.97 22.81 3.59
CA HIS A 346 7.68 24.08 3.69
C HIS A 346 6.99 25.23 2.92
N ASN A 347 6.17 24.91 1.92
CA ASN A 347 5.35 25.89 1.19
C ASN A 347 4.23 26.50 2.07
N LEU A 348 3.94 25.90 3.22
CA LEU A 348 2.98 26.44 4.20
C LEU A 348 3.59 27.52 5.10
N LEU A 349 4.90 27.75 5.05
CA LEU A 349 5.54 28.80 5.84
C LEU A 349 5.09 30.21 5.40
N LYS A 350 4.95 31.13 6.37
CA LYS A 350 4.48 32.49 6.13
C LYS A 350 5.40 33.30 5.19
N GLY A 351 4.79 34.18 4.40
CA GLY A 351 5.48 35.20 3.62
C GLY A 351 6.49 34.65 2.61
N LYS A 352 7.79 34.91 2.84
CA LYS A 352 8.91 34.52 1.98
C LYS A 352 9.77 33.40 2.57
N LEU A 353 9.37 32.84 3.71
CA LEU A 353 10.05 31.73 4.37
C LEU A 353 10.18 30.46 3.52
N PRO A 354 9.22 30.06 2.65
CA PRO A 354 9.40 28.87 1.81
C PRO A 354 10.68 28.91 0.96
N ARG A 355 11.13 30.11 0.58
CA ARG A 355 12.36 30.32 -0.21
C ARG A 355 13.63 30.52 0.64
N ASN A 356 13.52 30.39 1.96
CA ASN A 356 14.62 30.52 2.89
C ASN A 356 15.04 29.14 3.41
N HIS A 357 15.79 28.41 2.59
CA HIS A 357 16.28 27.06 2.93
C HIS A 357 17.13 27.01 4.22
N ARG A 358 17.66 28.15 4.70
CA ARG A 358 18.38 28.21 5.98
C ARG A 358 17.44 28.04 7.18
N GLU A 359 16.22 28.54 7.07
CA GLU A 359 15.25 28.49 8.16
C GLU A 359 14.63 27.10 8.30
N HIS A 360 14.34 26.46 7.16
CA HIS A 360 13.54 25.24 7.14
C HIS A 360 14.28 23.99 6.66
N GLY A 361 15.34 24.09 5.86
CA GLY A 361 15.91 22.93 5.16
C GLY A 361 16.24 21.77 6.09
N ARG A 362 17.06 22.01 7.12
CA ARG A 362 17.42 20.99 8.12
C ARG A 362 16.21 20.36 8.83
N TYR A 363 15.11 21.08 8.95
CA TYR A 363 13.95 20.70 9.75
C TYR A 363 12.82 20.12 8.91
N LEU A 364 12.64 20.53 7.65
CA LEU A 364 11.52 20.09 6.83
C LEU A 364 11.97 19.20 5.66
N SER A 365 13.27 19.18 5.31
CA SER A 365 13.78 18.38 4.19
C SER A 365 14.36 17.03 4.60
N GLU A 366 14.46 16.71 5.89
CA GLU A 366 14.86 15.38 6.34
C GLU A 366 13.64 14.45 6.28
N ALA A 367 13.70 13.46 5.39
CA ALA A 367 12.61 12.55 5.05
C ALA A 367 12.09 11.70 6.24
N ARG A 368 12.70 11.78 7.43
CA ARG A 368 12.23 11.13 8.65
C ARG A 368 12.65 12.00 9.84
N TRP A 369 11.70 12.63 10.51
CA TRP A 369 11.94 13.13 11.87
C TRP A 369 12.21 11.94 12.79
N SER A 370 12.90 12.18 13.91
CA SER A 370 13.21 11.18 14.95
C SER A 370 12.02 10.24 15.17
N ASP A 371 12.25 8.93 15.00
CA ASP A 371 11.29 7.82 15.06
C ASP A 371 10.44 7.55 13.80
N GLY A 372 10.74 8.19 12.66
CA GLY A 372 10.08 7.89 11.38
C GLY A 372 8.73 8.58 11.18
N GLU A 373 8.41 9.58 12.01
CA GLU A 373 7.16 10.34 11.94
C GLU A 373 7.21 11.46 10.89
N PRO A 374 6.10 11.73 10.15
CA PRO A 374 5.99 12.88 9.26
C PRO A 374 6.11 14.24 9.98
N ALA A 375 6.77 15.21 9.34
CA ALA A 375 6.98 16.55 9.91
C ALA A 375 5.66 17.27 10.26
N PHE A 376 4.63 17.16 9.42
CA PHE A 376 3.34 17.81 9.73
C PHE A 376 2.65 17.15 10.93
N THR A 377 2.80 15.84 11.12
CA THR A 377 2.25 15.14 12.29
C THR A 377 2.91 15.62 13.56
N ALA A 378 4.24 15.74 13.55
CA ALA A 378 5.00 16.28 14.69
C ALA A 378 4.61 17.74 14.99
N ALA A 379 4.47 18.57 13.95
CA ALA A 379 3.99 19.95 14.09
C ALA A 379 2.57 20.02 14.67
N PHE A 380 1.66 19.19 14.16
CA PHE A 380 0.28 19.16 14.62
C PHE A 380 0.17 18.72 16.08
N ARG A 381 0.90 17.66 16.48
CA ARG A 381 1.00 17.26 17.88
C ARG A 381 1.52 18.40 18.76
N TRP A 382 2.58 19.09 18.33
CA TRP A 382 3.15 20.22 19.07
C TRP A 382 2.12 21.34 19.29
N ILE A 383 1.30 21.65 18.28
CA ILE A 383 0.20 22.62 18.39
C ILE A 383 -0.76 22.20 19.51
N HIS A 384 -1.19 20.93 19.50
CA HIS A 384 -2.13 20.39 20.49
C HIS A 384 -1.57 20.26 21.92
N GLN A 385 -0.24 20.33 22.10
CA GLN A 385 0.43 20.33 23.42
C GLN A 385 0.42 21.70 24.14
N GLY A 386 -0.45 22.62 23.73
CA GLY A 386 -0.63 23.92 24.38
C GLY A 386 -0.02 25.11 23.64
N HIS A 387 0.39 24.92 22.39
CA HIS A 387 0.94 25.98 21.53
C HIS A 387 -0.08 26.53 20.52
N LYS A 388 -1.36 26.18 20.68
CA LYS A 388 -2.47 26.73 19.87
C LYS A 388 -2.58 28.24 20.08
N LEU A 389 -2.70 28.97 18.97
CA LEU A 389 -3.15 30.35 19.00
C LEU A 389 -4.62 30.41 19.41
N ALA A 390 -5.03 31.51 20.07
CA ALA A 390 -6.37 31.64 20.66
C ALA A 390 -7.54 31.43 19.67
N GLU A 391 -7.33 31.76 18.40
CA GLU A 391 -8.32 31.55 17.34
C GLU A 391 -8.59 30.06 17.02
N PHE A 392 -7.71 29.16 17.46
CA PHE A 392 -7.83 27.70 17.33
C PHE A 392 -8.12 26.98 18.65
N ASP A 393 -8.42 27.70 19.76
CA ASP A 393 -8.63 27.08 21.08
C ASP A 393 -9.71 25.98 21.07
N GLY A 394 -10.73 26.13 20.23
CA GLY A 394 -11.83 25.17 20.06
C GLY A 394 -11.46 23.88 19.31
N TRP A 395 -10.28 23.82 18.67
CA TRP A 395 -9.84 22.65 17.89
C TRP A 395 -9.30 21.57 18.82
N LYS A 396 -9.75 20.33 18.63
CA LYS A 396 -9.32 19.18 19.42
C LYS A 396 -8.42 18.27 18.61
N GLU A 397 -7.59 17.48 19.31
CA GLU A 397 -6.64 16.58 18.63
C GLU A 397 -7.39 15.43 17.94
N GLU A 398 -8.53 15.05 18.49
CA GLU A 398 -9.43 14.02 17.97
C GLU A 398 -10.37 14.50 16.84
N ASP A 399 -10.31 15.79 16.47
CA ASP A 399 -11.13 16.33 15.38
C ASP A 399 -10.71 15.74 14.04
N TRP A 400 -11.70 15.46 13.20
CA TRP A 400 -11.55 15.03 11.82
C TRP A 400 -11.60 16.24 10.91
N LEU A 401 -10.48 16.51 10.24
CA LEU A 401 -10.24 17.77 9.56
C LEU A 401 -10.09 17.56 8.06
N CYS A 402 -10.72 18.38 7.23
CA CYS A 402 -10.41 18.39 5.80
C CYS A 402 -9.00 18.99 5.57
N GLU A 403 -8.40 18.68 4.43
CA GLU A 403 -7.05 19.17 4.09
C GLU A 403 -6.95 20.70 4.17
N CYS A 404 -7.98 21.43 3.75
CA CYS A 404 -8.02 22.89 3.84
C CYS A 404 -7.91 23.40 5.29
N CYS A 405 -8.61 22.77 6.24
CA CYS A 405 -8.55 23.13 7.66
C CYS A 405 -7.17 22.80 8.24
N MET A 406 -6.62 21.63 7.90
CA MET A 406 -5.27 21.25 8.32
C MET A 406 -4.20 22.22 7.82
N VAL A 407 -4.28 22.58 6.53
CA VAL A 407 -3.40 23.58 5.92
C VAL A 407 -3.55 24.93 6.61
N GLY A 408 -4.77 25.34 6.96
CA GLY A 408 -5.04 26.59 7.66
C GLY A 408 -4.31 26.68 9.00
N ILE A 409 -4.48 25.69 9.88
CA ILE A 409 -3.83 25.70 11.19
C ILE A 409 -2.31 25.58 11.07
N LEU A 410 -1.79 24.76 10.15
CA LEU A 410 -0.35 24.62 9.93
C LEU A 410 0.28 25.94 9.43
N ARG A 411 -0.36 26.68 8.52
CA ARG A 411 0.15 27.98 8.05
C ARG A 411 0.35 28.99 9.20
N GLU A 412 -0.52 28.95 10.20
CA GLU A 412 -0.44 29.85 11.35
C GLU A 412 0.58 29.41 12.41
N HIS A 413 0.98 28.13 12.45
CA HIS A 413 1.83 27.60 13.53
C HIS A 413 3.20 27.09 13.08
N LEU A 414 3.39 26.72 11.81
CA LEU A 414 4.59 26.02 11.36
C LEU A 414 5.88 26.82 11.61
N HIS A 415 5.84 28.14 11.45
CA HIS A 415 6.97 29.01 11.73
C HIS A 415 7.29 29.14 13.24
N LEU A 416 6.27 29.02 14.12
CA LEU A 416 6.44 29.00 15.57
C LEU A 416 7.04 27.67 16.03
N TRP A 417 6.54 26.57 15.47
CA TRP A 417 7.08 25.24 15.70
C TRP A 417 8.56 25.16 15.31
N LEU A 418 8.93 25.64 14.12
CA LEU A 418 10.33 25.71 13.69
C LEU A 418 11.22 26.53 14.64
N LEU A 419 10.69 27.63 15.17
CA LEU A 419 11.44 28.46 16.12
C LEU A 419 11.69 27.70 17.43
N ASP A 420 10.68 27.01 17.96
CA ASP A 420 10.80 26.20 19.17
C ASP A 420 11.78 25.04 18.98
N LEU A 421 11.71 24.35 17.84
CA LEU A 421 12.64 23.27 17.47
C LEU A 421 14.11 23.74 17.46
N LYS A 422 14.37 24.94 16.94
CA LYS A 422 15.71 25.54 17.00
C LYS A 422 16.18 25.73 18.44
N VAL A 423 15.29 26.23 19.31
CA VAL A 423 15.59 26.39 20.73
C VAL A 423 15.87 25.03 21.39
N GLN A 424 15.04 24.03 21.14
CA GLN A 424 15.20 22.67 21.69
C GLN A 424 16.52 22.02 21.24
N ASN A 425 16.95 22.28 20.01
CA ASN A 425 18.24 21.83 19.48
C ASN A 425 19.45 22.64 19.98
N GLY A 426 19.24 23.58 20.90
CA GLY A 426 20.30 24.43 21.45
C GLY A 426 20.82 25.49 20.48
N GLU A 427 20.10 25.77 19.39
CA GLU A 427 20.46 26.85 18.48
C GLU A 427 20.17 28.21 19.14
N LYS A 428 21.11 29.14 19.01
CA LYS A 428 20.92 30.52 19.48
C LYS A 428 20.02 31.25 18.49
N ILE A 429 18.86 31.72 18.97
CA ILE A 429 17.99 32.58 18.18
C ILE A 429 18.70 33.91 17.89
N LEU A 430 18.83 34.21 16.59
CA LEU A 430 19.49 35.41 16.09
C LEU A 430 18.61 36.66 16.29
N GLU A 431 19.18 37.84 16.04
CA GLU A 431 18.40 39.08 16.05
C GLU A 431 17.31 39.05 14.96
N ASN A 432 16.10 39.47 15.33
CA ASN A 432 14.96 39.48 14.40
C ASN A 432 15.19 40.44 13.23
N CYS A 433 14.94 39.95 12.01
CA CYS A 433 14.86 40.82 10.85
C CYS A 433 13.66 41.77 11.01
N TRP A 434 13.85 43.07 10.78
CA TRP A 434 12.74 44.04 10.86
C TRP A 434 11.58 43.75 9.91
N TRP A 435 11.86 43.07 8.81
CA TRP A 435 10.87 42.63 7.82
C TRP A 435 10.29 41.25 8.11
N GLY A 436 10.80 40.56 9.14
CA GLY A 436 10.34 39.23 9.55
C GLY A 436 10.28 38.22 8.40
N TYR A 437 9.26 37.38 8.42
CA TYR A 437 8.99 36.42 7.35
C TYR A 437 8.67 37.09 6.00
N ASN A 438 8.37 38.39 5.95
CA ASN A 438 8.14 39.15 4.71
C ASN A 438 9.44 39.68 4.07
N CYS A 439 10.61 39.49 4.70
CA CYS A 439 11.88 39.97 4.17
C CYS A 439 12.13 39.41 2.76
N ARG A 440 12.35 40.27 1.76
CA ARG A 440 12.70 39.83 0.40
C ARG A 440 14.17 39.40 0.28
N THR A 441 15.05 40.01 1.06
CA THR A 441 16.50 39.75 1.03
C THR A 441 16.84 38.33 1.48
N GLN A 442 16.00 37.73 2.34
CA GLN A 442 16.18 36.37 2.81
C GLN A 442 16.18 35.32 1.68
N THR A 443 15.53 35.61 0.53
CA THR A 443 15.35 34.62 -0.55
C THR A 443 16.55 34.53 -1.51
N HIS A 444 17.49 35.48 -1.45
CA HIS A 444 18.59 35.56 -2.43
C HIS A 444 19.94 35.95 -1.82
N SER A 445 19.98 36.32 -0.53
CA SER A 445 21.23 36.60 0.18
C SER A 445 21.42 35.61 1.31
N SER A 446 22.21 34.56 1.06
CA SER A 446 22.55 33.53 2.07
C SER A 446 23.20 34.14 3.31
N HIS A 447 24.05 35.15 3.13
CA HIS A 447 24.66 35.90 4.24
C HIS A 447 23.64 36.69 5.08
N HIS A 448 22.58 37.24 4.48
CA HIS A 448 21.51 37.89 5.23
C HIS A 448 20.68 36.86 6.01
N ALA A 449 20.27 35.78 5.34
CA ALA A 449 19.51 34.69 5.94
C ALA A 449 20.25 34.01 7.12
N SER A 450 21.58 33.94 7.06
CA SER A 450 22.38 33.33 8.14
C SER A 450 22.65 34.25 9.34
N ARG A 451 22.28 35.53 9.26
CA ARG A 451 22.63 36.54 10.28
C ARG A 451 21.46 37.04 11.09
N LEU A 452 20.24 36.87 10.59
CA LEU A 452 19.02 37.38 11.20
C LEU A 452 18.00 36.25 11.28
N ASN A 453 17.14 36.29 12.29
CA ASN A 453 15.98 35.42 12.41
C ASN A 453 14.85 35.94 11.51
N HIS A 454 14.31 35.10 10.63
CA HIS A 454 13.15 35.42 9.79
C HIS A 454 11.85 34.74 10.28
N LEU A 455 11.92 33.87 11.30
CA LEU A 455 10.76 33.27 11.98
C LEU A 455 10.13 34.25 12.98
N CYS A 456 9.87 35.48 12.53
CA CYS A 456 9.31 36.54 13.35
C CYS A 456 8.42 37.49 12.53
N GLU A 457 7.59 38.25 13.24
CA GLU A 457 6.69 39.25 12.66
C GLU A 457 7.44 40.47 12.12
N GLN A 458 6.84 41.13 11.14
CA GLN A 458 7.34 42.39 10.60
C GLN A 458 7.12 43.52 11.62
N THR A 459 8.20 44.23 11.97
CA THR A 459 8.17 45.34 12.94
C THR A 459 8.34 46.71 12.28
N ARG A 460 8.72 46.74 11.00
CA ARG A 460 8.85 47.98 10.22
C ARG A 460 7.88 47.98 9.04
N PHE A 461 7.05 49.01 8.91
CA PHE A 461 6.12 49.22 7.80
C PHE A 461 6.54 50.51 7.10
N ALA A 462 7.34 50.40 6.03
CA ALA A 462 7.82 51.56 5.28
C ALA A 462 7.00 51.76 4.00
#